data_AF-A0A7N0T1A0-F1
#
_entry.id   AF-A0A7N0T1A0-F1
#
_cell.length_a   1.000
_cell.length_b   1.000
_cell.length_c   1.000
_cell.angle_alpha   90.00
_cell.angle_beta   90.00
_cell.angle_gamma   90.00
#
_symmetry.space_group_name_H-M   'P 1'
#
loop_
_entity.id
_entity.type
_entity.pdbx_description
1 polymer ?
#
loop_
_entity_poly.entity_id
_entity_poly.type
_entity_poly.pdbx_seq_one_letter_code
_entity_poly.pdbx_strand_id
1 'polypeptide(L)'
;MSAASKAATAAASKAAAAAAAAPSATAKSFFQTLKSYIKKPWEYTGPCASPEYKLAIPAATEYRIECPASTKIKPIVPTSNPETVYDIVYYSRDQRRNRPPIRRTILKKADVEKMRKEVSFDDVSRFPPVYLTATVVEDLDTHGGGYQN
;
A
#
# COMPACT_ATOMS: atom_id res chain seq x y z
N MET A 1 42.95 -32.29 -55.15
CA MET A 1 41.66 -32.43 -54.42
C MET A 1 41.99 -32.90 -53.00
N SER A 2 42.52 -32.02 -52.14
CA SER A 2 41.84 -31.09 -51.23
C SER A 2 41.00 -31.78 -50.14
N ALA A 3 41.68 -32.43 -49.18
CA ALA A 3 41.07 -32.87 -47.92
C ALA A 3 42.05 -32.86 -46.72
N ALA A 4 43.14 -32.07 -46.78
CA ALA A 4 44.16 -32.07 -45.72
C ALA A 4 44.68 -30.68 -45.30
N SER A 5 44.04 -29.57 -45.69
CA SER A 5 44.47 -28.21 -45.27
C SER A 5 43.42 -27.38 -44.52
N LYS A 6 42.30 -27.98 -44.09
CA LYS A 6 41.18 -27.24 -43.47
C LYS A 6 40.98 -27.47 -41.97
N ALA A 7 41.87 -28.20 -41.30
CA ALA A 7 41.76 -28.48 -39.87
C ALA A 7 42.79 -27.74 -38.98
N ALA A 8 43.77 -27.05 -39.56
CA ALA A 8 44.85 -26.39 -38.81
C ALA A 8 44.66 -24.87 -38.60
N THR A 9 43.61 -24.26 -39.15
CA THR A 9 43.36 -22.80 -39.07
C THR A 9 42.09 -22.43 -38.29
N ALA A 10 41.60 -23.31 -37.42
CA ALA A 10 40.40 -23.06 -36.60
C ALA A 10 40.68 -22.95 -35.09
N ALA A 11 41.93 -23.09 -34.64
CA ALA A 11 42.30 -23.07 -33.21
C ALA A 11 43.05 -21.80 -32.76
N ALA A 12 43.31 -20.84 -33.65
CA ALA A 12 44.09 -19.63 -33.33
C ALA A 12 43.27 -18.32 -33.27
N SER A 13 41.94 -18.35 -33.43
CA SER A 13 41.09 -17.15 -33.39
C SER A 13 40.16 -17.06 -32.17
N LYS A 14 40.25 -17.98 -31.21
CA LYS A 14 39.38 -18.01 -30.02
C LYS A 14 40.08 -17.62 -28.72
N ALA A 15 40.93 -16.59 -28.79
CA ALA A 15 41.58 -15.99 -27.61
C ALA A 15 41.79 -14.47 -27.74
N ALA A 16 41.00 -13.77 -28.57
CA ALA A 16 41.12 -12.33 -28.80
C ALA A 16 39.76 -11.60 -28.83
N ALA A 17 38.80 -12.02 -28.00
CA ALA A 17 37.51 -11.33 -27.85
C ALA A 17 37.01 -11.26 -26.39
N ALA A 18 37.92 -11.30 -25.42
CA ALA A 18 37.63 -11.10 -24.00
C ALA A 18 38.16 -9.72 -23.53
N ALA A 19 37.77 -8.66 -24.23
CA ALA A 19 37.97 -7.28 -23.81
C ALA A 19 36.82 -6.39 -24.33
N ALA A 20 35.57 -6.85 -24.15
CA ALA A 20 34.43 -5.95 -24.22
C ALA A 20 34.39 -5.18 -22.89
N ALA A 21 34.94 -3.98 -22.90
CA ALA A 21 35.04 -3.08 -21.77
C ALA A 21 33.71 -2.98 -21.01
N ALA A 22 33.73 -3.33 -19.72
CA ALA A 22 32.70 -2.91 -18.79
C ALA A 22 32.65 -1.37 -18.79
N PRO A 23 31.47 -0.73 -18.87
CA PRO A 23 31.39 0.72 -18.73
C PRO A 23 31.77 1.07 -17.29
N SER A 24 32.96 1.63 -17.11
CA SER A 24 33.47 2.12 -15.84
C SER A 24 32.47 3.10 -15.23
N ALA A 25 32.35 3.11 -13.89
CA ALA A 25 31.44 4.00 -13.16
C ALA A 25 31.60 5.48 -13.55
N THR A 26 32.79 5.88 -14.01
CA THR A 26 33.13 7.18 -14.55
C THR A 26 32.43 7.51 -15.87
N ALA A 27 32.28 6.57 -16.80
CA ALA A 27 31.56 6.84 -18.05
C ALA A 27 30.08 7.15 -17.76
N LYS A 28 29.47 6.44 -16.81
CA LYS A 28 28.07 6.64 -16.40
C LYS A 28 27.84 8.02 -15.78
N SER A 29 28.79 8.55 -15.00
CA SER A 29 28.67 9.89 -14.39
C SER A 29 28.79 11.02 -15.41
N PHE A 30 29.63 10.89 -16.44
CA PHE A 30 29.74 11.89 -17.51
C PHE A 30 28.51 11.92 -18.44
N PHE A 31 27.91 10.76 -18.74
CA PHE A 31 26.63 10.74 -19.48
C PHE A 31 25.46 11.30 -18.66
N GLN A 32 25.52 11.18 -17.33
CA GLN A 32 24.53 11.76 -16.43
C GLN A 32 24.63 13.29 -16.36
N THR A 33 25.83 13.86 -16.32
CA THR A 33 26.04 15.31 -16.36
C THR A 33 25.70 15.91 -17.72
N LEU A 34 25.98 15.21 -18.83
CA LEU A 34 25.60 15.67 -20.17
C LEU A 34 24.08 15.71 -20.37
N LYS A 35 23.34 14.74 -19.84
CA LYS A 35 21.87 14.75 -19.83
C LYS A 35 21.29 15.91 -19.02
N SER A 36 21.99 16.39 -17.99
CA SER A 36 21.54 17.57 -17.23
C SER A 36 21.66 18.90 -17.99
N TYR A 37 22.51 18.96 -19.03
CA TYR A 37 22.67 20.15 -19.89
C TYR A 37 21.65 20.20 -21.05
N ILE A 38 21.02 19.08 -21.40
CA ILE A 38 19.94 18.98 -22.40
C ILE A 38 18.62 18.68 -21.66
N LYS A 39 18.35 19.47 -20.61
CA LYS A 39 17.07 19.44 -19.90
C LYS A 39 16.08 20.38 -20.57
N LYS A 40 14.81 20.01 -20.56
CA LYS A 40 13.78 20.96 -20.99
C LYS A 40 13.78 22.15 -20.01
N PRO A 41 13.46 23.38 -20.47
CA PRO A 41 13.53 24.59 -19.64
C PRO A 41 12.79 24.52 -18.30
N TRP A 42 11.82 23.63 -18.15
CA TRP A 42 10.99 23.43 -16.96
C TRP A 42 11.41 22.24 -16.08
N GLU A 43 12.56 21.61 -16.35
CA GLU A 43 13.09 20.46 -15.60
C GLU A 43 14.25 20.85 -14.65
N TYR A 44 14.50 22.16 -14.50
CA TYR A 44 15.54 22.69 -13.61
C TYR A 44 15.07 22.79 -12.16
N THR A 45 13.81 23.17 -11.92
CA THR A 45 13.24 23.34 -10.58
C THR A 45 11.77 22.91 -10.55
N GLY A 46 11.28 22.60 -9.35
CA GLY A 46 9.88 22.19 -9.14
C GLY A 46 9.65 20.67 -9.24
N PRO A 47 8.39 20.23 -9.25
CA PRO A 47 8.02 18.81 -9.22
C PRO A 47 8.66 18.00 -10.35
N CYS A 48 8.74 18.55 -11.56
CA CYS A 48 9.35 17.92 -12.74
C CYS A 48 10.85 17.66 -12.62
N ALA A 49 11.53 18.23 -11.62
CA ALA A 49 12.94 18.02 -11.35
C ALA A 49 13.20 16.94 -10.27
N SER A 50 12.15 16.48 -9.56
CA SER A 50 12.27 15.44 -8.53
C SER A 50 12.47 14.06 -9.17
N PRO A 51 13.35 13.20 -8.63
CA PRO A 51 13.51 11.82 -9.11
C PRO A 51 12.26 10.94 -8.92
N GLU A 52 11.36 11.35 -8.03
CA GLU A 52 10.13 10.62 -7.69
C GLU A 52 8.96 10.98 -8.61
N TYR A 53 9.11 12.05 -9.39
CA TYR A 53 8.07 12.55 -10.28
C TYR A 53 7.81 11.60 -11.43
N LYS A 54 6.56 11.13 -11.55
CA LYS A 54 6.07 10.30 -12.65
C LYS A 54 5.04 11.08 -13.47
N LEU A 55 5.10 10.93 -14.79
CA LEU A 55 4.10 11.51 -15.68
C LEU A 55 2.75 10.81 -15.48
N ALA A 56 1.68 11.60 -15.48
CA ALA A 56 0.32 11.12 -15.24
C ALA A 56 -0.30 10.34 -16.40
N ILE A 57 0.38 10.26 -17.56
CA ILE A 57 -0.12 9.59 -18.75
C ILE A 57 0.44 8.16 -18.76
N PRO A 58 -0.34 7.15 -18.33
CA PRO A 58 0.10 5.77 -18.45
C PRO A 58 0.13 5.35 -19.92
N ALA A 59 1.02 4.44 -20.28
CA ALA A 59 0.96 3.83 -21.60
C ALA A 59 -0.31 2.98 -21.74
N ALA A 60 -0.92 2.98 -22.94
CA ALA A 60 -2.09 2.15 -23.22
C ALA A 60 -1.82 0.64 -23.07
N THR A 61 -0.56 0.23 -23.14
CA THR A 61 -0.10 -1.14 -22.89
C THR A 61 0.06 -1.48 -21.41
N GLU A 62 0.10 -0.49 -20.52
CA GLU A 62 0.34 -0.67 -19.08
C GLU A 62 -0.97 -0.55 -18.29
N TYR A 63 -1.82 0.40 -18.67
CA TYR A 63 -3.10 0.62 -18.02
C TYR A 63 -4.22 -0.10 -18.74
N ARG A 64 -4.97 -0.95 -18.01
CA ARG A 64 -6.17 -1.65 -18.51
C ARG A 64 -5.90 -2.52 -19.75
N ILE A 65 -4.87 -3.37 -19.63
CA ILE A 65 -4.51 -4.41 -20.63
C ILE A 65 -5.72 -5.27 -20.99
N GLU A 66 -6.58 -5.56 -20.00
CA GLU A 66 -7.82 -6.30 -20.18
C GLU A 66 -9.01 -5.35 -20.04
N CYS A 67 -9.99 -5.47 -20.95
CA CYS A 67 -11.27 -4.81 -20.78
C CYS A 67 -11.99 -5.43 -19.56
N PRO A 68 -12.64 -4.62 -18.70
CA PRO A 68 -13.29 -5.11 -17.49
C PRO A 68 -14.40 -6.15 -17.74
N ALA A 69 -14.97 -6.16 -18.95
CA ALA A 69 -15.99 -7.14 -19.34
C ALA A 69 -15.39 -8.46 -19.89
N SER A 70 -14.10 -8.47 -20.25
CA SER A 70 -13.42 -9.60 -20.89
C SER A 70 -12.21 -10.06 -20.10
N THR A 71 -12.41 -10.36 -18.81
CA THR A 71 -11.35 -10.85 -17.93
C THR A 71 -11.02 -12.31 -18.24
N LYS A 72 -9.73 -12.67 -18.22
CA LYS A 72 -9.32 -14.08 -18.42
C LYS A 72 -9.68 -14.99 -17.25
N ILE A 73 -9.90 -14.39 -16.08
CA ILE A 73 -10.21 -15.10 -14.83
C ILE A 73 -11.72 -15.13 -14.64
N LYS A 74 -12.25 -16.29 -14.21
CA LYS A 74 -13.62 -16.41 -13.73
C LYS A 74 -13.64 -16.13 -12.21
N PRO A 75 -14.12 -14.97 -11.75
CA PRO A 75 -14.18 -14.68 -10.33
C PRO A 75 -15.23 -15.56 -9.64
N ILE A 76 -14.88 -16.10 -8.46
CA ILE A 76 -15.82 -16.77 -7.55
C ILE A 76 -15.92 -15.89 -6.31
N VAL A 77 -17.02 -15.15 -6.19
CA VAL A 77 -17.26 -14.27 -5.04
C VAL A 77 -17.95 -15.09 -3.95
N PRO A 78 -17.32 -15.28 -2.77
CA PRO A 78 -17.93 -16.03 -1.67
C PRO A 78 -19.12 -15.25 -1.10
N THR A 79 -20.24 -15.93 -0.89
CA THR A 79 -21.48 -15.33 -0.38
C THR A 79 -21.73 -15.63 1.10
N SER A 80 -21.16 -16.71 1.63
CA SER A 80 -21.38 -17.18 2.99
C SER A 80 -20.10 -17.82 3.54
N ASN A 81 -19.95 -17.77 4.86
CA ASN A 81 -18.83 -18.42 5.54
C ASN A 81 -19.01 -19.94 5.47
N PRO A 82 -17.95 -20.73 5.25
CA PRO A 82 -18.03 -22.19 5.11
C PRO A 82 -18.74 -22.90 6.27
N GLU A 83 -18.55 -22.40 7.49
CA GLU A 83 -19.18 -22.92 8.71
C GLU A 83 -20.72 -22.86 8.64
N THR A 84 -21.27 -21.84 7.98
CA THR A 84 -22.71 -21.58 7.90
C THR A 84 -23.40 -22.16 6.67
N VAL A 85 -22.64 -22.84 5.80
CA VAL A 85 -23.18 -23.46 4.57
C VAL A 85 -23.97 -24.73 4.92
N TYR A 86 -23.42 -25.55 5.82
CA TYR A 86 -24.03 -26.81 6.25
C TYR A 86 -24.78 -26.66 7.57
N ASP A 87 -24.25 -25.86 8.52
CA ASP A 87 -24.98 -25.50 9.73
C ASP A 87 -25.82 -24.23 9.49
N ILE A 88 -27.08 -24.45 9.12
CA ILE A 88 -28.01 -23.40 8.69
C ILE A 88 -28.89 -22.86 9.82
N VAL A 89 -28.59 -23.19 11.08
CA VAL A 89 -29.40 -22.75 12.22
C VAL A 89 -29.43 -21.22 12.29
N TYR A 90 -30.58 -20.64 11.99
CA TYR A 90 -30.69 -19.19 11.83
C TYR A 90 -30.85 -18.44 13.15
N TYR A 91 -31.55 -19.02 14.14
CA TYR A 91 -31.86 -18.30 15.38
C TYR A 91 -30.62 -17.97 16.20
N SER A 92 -29.51 -18.70 16.08
CA SER A 92 -28.23 -18.36 16.72
C SER A 92 -27.52 -17.19 15.99
N ARG A 93 -27.69 -17.11 14.67
CA ARG A 93 -27.09 -16.09 13.80
C ARG A 93 -27.88 -14.78 13.73
N ASP A 94 -29.15 -14.78 14.13
CA ASP A 94 -30.04 -13.61 14.01
C ASP A 94 -29.66 -12.47 14.98
N GLN A 95 -28.74 -11.61 14.55
CA GLN A 95 -28.32 -10.42 15.30
C GLN A 95 -29.42 -9.34 15.39
N ARG A 96 -30.43 -9.38 14.52
CA ARG A 96 -31.47 -8.34 14.50
C ARG A 96 -32.49 -8.55 15.61
N ARG A 97 -32.87 -9.80 15.87
CA ARG A 97 -33.89 -10.16 16.89
C ARG A 97 -33.28 -10.58 18.22
N ASN A 98 -32.07 -11.14 18.24
CA ASN A 98 -31.38 -11.55 19.47
C ASN A 98 -30.78 -10.36 20.23
N ARG A 99 -31.59 -9.33 20.46
CA ARG A 99 -31.22 -8.19 21.29
C ARG A 99 -31.90 -8.33 22.65
N PRO A 100 -31.25 -7.89 23.74
CA PRO A 100 -31.89 -7.87 25.03
C PRO A 100 -33.19 -7.03 24.97
N PRO A 101 -34.26 -7.47 25.65
CA PRO A 101 -35.52 -6.73 25.67
C PRO A 101 -35.36 -5.38 26.39
N ILE A 102 -36.17 -4.40 25.99
CA ILE A 102 -36.15 -3.07 26.57
C ILE A 102 -36.62 -3.15 28.03
N ARG A 103 -35.75 -2.77 28.97
CA ARG A 103 -36.09 -2.69 30.40
C ARG A 103 -36.49 -1.24 30.74
N ARG A 104 -37.71 -1.05 31.25
CA ARG A 104 -38.21 0.26 31.69
C ARG A 104 -38.42 0.23 33.19
N THR A 105 -37.72 1.09 33.91
CA THR A 105 -37.83 1.24 35.37
C THR A 105 -38.26 2.66 35.70
N ILE A 106 -39.26 2.81 36.58
CA ILE A 106 -39.75 4.11 37.02
C ILE A 106 -38.98 4.49 38.30
N LEU A 107 -38.29 5.63 38.28
CA LEU A 107 -37.60 6.16 39.45
C LEU A 107 -38.50 7.16 40.17
N LYS A 108 -38.73 6.98 41.46
CA LYS A 108 -39.44 7.93 42.31
C LYS A 108 -38.45 8.85 43.03
N LYS A 109 -38.97 9.93 43.63
CA LYS A 109 -38.17 10.90 44.39
C LYS A 109 -37.29 10.22 45.46
N ALA A 110 -37.83 9.26 46.20
CA ALA A 110 -37.09 8.53 47.23
C ALA A 110 -35.86 7.77 46.67
N ASP A 111 -35.99 7.17 45.48
CA ASP A 111 -34.89 6.43 44.84
C ASP A 111 -33.77 7.39 44.41
N VAL A 112 -34.14 8.55 43.88
CA VAL A 112 -33.19 9.60 43.46
C VAL A 112 -32.46 10.21 44.65
N GLU A 113 -33.17 10.50 45.75
CA GLU A 113 -32.55 11.00 46.99
C GLU A 113 -31.57 10.00 47.59
N LYS A 114 -31.89 8.71 47.54
CA LYS A 114 -30.98 7.63 47.94
C LYS A 114 -29.73 7.59 47.06
N MET A 115 -29.89 7.56 45.73
CA MET A 115 -28.76 7.57 44.79
C MET A 115 -27.85 8.79 44.98
N ARG A 116 -28.42 9.96 45.24
CA ARG A 116 -27.62 11.17 45.50
C ARG A 116 -26.80 11.09 46.78
N LYS A 117 -27.32 10.44 47.82
CA LYS A 117 -26.59 10.23 49.09
C LYS A 117 -25.47 9.20 48.94
N GLU A 118 -25.64 8.22 48.04
CA GLU A 118 -24.68 7.13 47.80
C GLU A 118 -23.55 7.52 46.84
N VAL A 119 -23.78 8.47 45.91
CA VAL A 119 -22.78 8.88 44.93
C VAL A 119 -21.84 9.95 45.50
N SER A 120 -20.54 9.65 45.55
CA SER A 120 -19.47 10.64 45.73
C SER A 120 -18.63 10.81 44.44
N PHE A 121 -17.92 11.93 44.32
CA PHE A 121 -17.10 12.30 43.14
C PHE A 121 -15.63 12.52 43.51
N ASP A 122 -15.16 11.84 44.56
CA ASP A 122 -13.79 12.02 45.07
C ASP A 122 -12.73 11.35 44.18
N ASP A 123 -13.14 10.40 43.34
CA ASP A 123 -12.27 9.72 42.37
C ASP A 123 -12.36 10.36 40.98
N VAL A 124 -11.21 10.71 40.42
CA VAL A 124 -11.06 11.31 39.08
C VAL A 124 -11.58 10.37 37.98
N SER A 125 -11.57 9.05 38.22
CA SER A 125 -12.07 8.05 37.25
C SER A 125 -13.57 8.14 36.96
N ARG A 126 -14.33 8.79 37.85
CA ARG A 126 -15.79 8.93 37.73
C ARG A 126 -16.20 10.01 36.73
N PHE A 127 -15.26 10.87 36.34
CA PHE A 127 -15.49 11.87 35.30
C PHE A 127 -15.31 11.24 33.90
N PRO A 128 -16.16 11.61 32.93
CA PRO A 128 -15.98 11.13 31.56
C PRO A 128 -14.59 11.56 31.05
N PRO A 129 -13.84 10.65 30.43
CA PRO A 129 -12.52 10.98 29.93
C PRO A 129 -12.62 12.05 28.85
N VAL A 130 -11.73 13.03 28.90
CA VAL A 130 -11.63 14.06 27.87
C VAL A 130 -10.98 13.45 26.63
N TYR A 131 -11.60 13.65 25.47
CA TYR A 131 -10.96 13.35 24.18
C TYR A 131 -9.90 14.42 23.89
N LEU A 132 -8.67 14.19 24.36
CA LEU A 132 -7.54 15.09 24.11
C LEU A 132 -6.99 14.82 22.71
N THR A 133 -7.12 15.79 21.81
CA THR A 133 -6.41 15.78 20.54
C THR A 133 -4.95 16.16 20.80
N ALA A 134 -4.01 15.34 20.34
CA ALA A 134 -2.60 15.65 20.42
C ALA A 134 -2.29 16.96 19.68
N THR A 135 -1.35 17.75 20.20
CA THR A 135 -0.71 18.82 19.42
C THR A 135 0.14 18.13 18.35
N VAL A 136 -0.37 18.09 17.13
CA VAL A 136 0.32 17.47 16.00
C VAL A 136 1.41 18.42 15.53
N VAL A 137 2.65 17.95 15.49
CA VAL A 137 3.74 18.59 14.73
C VAL A 137 3.71 17.93 13.36
N GLU A 138 3.43 18.72 12.32
CA GLU A 138 3.41 18.23 10.95
C GLU A 138 4.84 17.99 10.48
N ASP A 139 5.20 16.72 10.29
CA ASP A 139 6.45 16.30 9.66
C ASP A 139 6.14 15.69 8.30
N LEU A 140 6.96 16.02 7.30
CA LEU A 140 6.69 15.68 5.90
C LEU A 140 6.86 14.17 5.62
N ASP A 141 8.02 13.60 5.93
CA ASP A 141 8.44 12.26 5.45
C ASP A 141 8.93 11.32 6.57
N THR A 142 8.69 11.65 7.84
CA THR A 142 9.31 10.92 8.98
C THR A 142 8.72 9.52 9.21
N HIS A 143 7.47 9.31 8.82
CA HIS A 143 6.78 8.02 8.98
C HIS A 143 6.83 7.23 7.67
N GLY A 144 7.50 6.08 7.67
CA GLY A 144 7.64 5.24 6.47
C GLY A 144 8.43 5.89 5.33
N GLY A 145 9.18 6.95 5.62
CA GLY A 145 9.98 7.69 4.62
C GLY A 145 9.13 8.44 3.59
N GLY A 146 7.85 8.73 3.87
CA GLY A 146 6.92 9.37 2.93
C GLY A 146 6.27 8.41 1.92
N TYR A 147 6.51 7.10 2.02
CA TYR A 147 6.06 6.09 1.04
C TYR A 147 5.00 5.10 1.56
N GLN A 148 4.43 5.37 2.74
CA GLN A 148 3.44 4.50 3.36
C GLN A 148 2.24 5.32 3.83
N ASN A 149 1.03 4.80 3.56
CA ASN A 149 -0.23 5.36 4.08
C ASN A 149 -0.50 4.86 5.49
#